data_AF-A0A286U1Q3-F1
#
_entry.id   AF-A0A286U1Q3-F1
#
_cell.length_a   1.000
_cell.length_b   1.000
_cell.length_c   1.000
_cell.angle_alpha   90.00
_cell.angle_beta   90.00
_cell.angle_gamma   90.00
#
_symmetry.space_group_name_H-M   'P 1'
#
loop_
_entity.id
_entity.type
_entity.pdbx_description
1 polymer ?
#
loop_
_entity_poly.entity_id
_entity_poly.type
_entity_poly.pdbx_seq_one_letter_code
_entity_poly.pdbx_strand_id
1 'polypeptide(L)'
;MVDAKKIIQFIYSRKYSPMDASALAGHFKIDDSQYQQFCNLLKELELKGEIVRIKKEQYANPKKANLLIGILDGNQKGYGFVVPAKEGISDDIYVDSEGLGSAMHGDIVVVRLPSTKKKKKEEDKEKKREMSAR
;
A
#
# COMPACT_ATOMS: atom_id res chain seq x y z
N MET A 1 5.00 29.01 -7.57
CA MET A 1 5.53 28.07 -6.56
C MET A 1 4.34 27.47 -5.80
N VAL A 2 4.20 26.15 -5.85
CA VAL A 2 3.07 25.44 -5.21
C VAL A 2 3.44 25.03 -3.80
N ASP A 3 2.54 25.29 -2.85
CA ASP A 3 2.72 24.92 -1.45
C ASP A 3 2.59 23.41 -1.24
N ALA A 4 3.53 22.84 -0.48
CA ALA A 4 3.47 21.46 0.00
C ALA A 4 2.11 21.11 0.63
N LYS A 5 1.56 22.00 1.46
CA LYS A 5 0.26 21.83 2.13
C LYS A 5 -0.90 21.66 1.14
N LYS A 6 -0.90 22.39 0.02
CA LYS A 6 -1.95 22.27 -1.01
C LYS A 6 -1.90 20.90 -1.68
N ILE A 7 -0.70 20.39 -1.97
CA ILE A 7 -0.52 19.07 -2.58
C ILE A 7 -1.03 17.98 -1.64
N ILE A 8 -0.64 18.04 -0.37
CA ILE A 8 -1.11 17.10 0.67
C ILE A 8 -2.64 17.17 0.76
N GLN A 9 -3.22 18.37 0.87
CA GLN A 9 -4.66 18.55 0.98
C GLN A 9 -5.42 18.01 -0.23
N PHE A 10 -4.85 18.17 -1.43
CA PHE A 10 -5.39 17.61 -2.66
C PHE A 10 -5.36 16.08 -2.66
N ILE A 11 -4.21 15.48 -2.35
CA ILE A 11 -4.03 14.02 -2.26
C ILE A 11 -4.91 13.41 -1.15
N TYR A 12 -5.14 14.16 -0.07
CA TYR A 12 -5.97 13.74 1.06
C TYR A 12 -7.47 13.89 0.79
N SER A 13 -7.87 14.55 -0.31
CA SER A 13 -9.26 14.73 -0.69
C SER A 13 -9.99 13.41 -0.87
N ARG A 14 -11.29 13.36 -0.55
CA ARG A 14 -12.12 12.14 -0.67
C ARG A 14 -12.37 11.72 -2.12
N LYS A 15 -12.25 12.65 -3.08
CA LYS A 15 -12.46 12.39 -4.51
C LYS A 15 -11.15 12.27 -5.30
N TYR A 16 -10.00 12.23 -4.62
CA TYR A 16 -8.71 12.14 -5.29
C TYR A 16 -8.43 10.71 -5.75
N SER A 17 -8.04 10.57 -7.01
CA SER A 17 -7.50 9.34 -7.59
C SER A 17 -5.98 9.45 -7.66
N PRO A 18 -5.23 8.35 -7.39
CA PRO A 18 -3.77 8.37 -7.49
C PRO A 18 -3.32 8.83 -8.87
N MET A 19 -2.45 9.83 -8.91
CA MET A 19 -1.92 10.42 -10.13
C MET A 19 -0.40 10.48 -10.07
N ASP A 20 0.25 10.37 -11.22
CA ASP A 20 1.69 10.53 -11.37
C ASP A 20 2.12 12.01 -11.27
N ALA A 21 3.43 12.22 -11.20
CA ALA A 21 4.00 13.57 -11.07
C ALA A 21 3.61 14.50 -12.23
N SER A 22 3.48 13.98 -13.45
CA SER A 22 3.13 14.76 -14.63
C SER A 22 1.65 15.18 -14.60
N ALA A 23 0.75 14.25 -14.26
CA ALA A 23 -0.67 14.56 -14.06
C ALA A 23 -0.90 15.58 -12.94
N LEU A 24 -0.17 15.45 -11.82
CA LEU A 24 -0.17 16.43 -10.73
C LEU A 24 0.36 17.79 -11.20
N ALA A 25 1.48 17.82 -11.93
CA ALA A 25 2.04 19.05 -12.49
C ALA A 25 1.05 19.76 -13.43
N GLY A 26 0.37 19.01 -14.29
CA GLY A 26 -0.69 19.54 -15.17
C GLY A 26 -1.87 20.12 -14.40
N HIS A 27 -2.32 19.44 -13.33
CA HIS A 27 -3.41 19.93 -12.49
C HIS A 27 -3.04 21.22 -11.74
N PHE A 28 -1.80 21.30 -11.25
CA PHE A 28 -1.29 22.47 -10.55
C PHE A 28 -0.74 23.56 -11.48
N LYS A 29 -0.78 23.34 -12.80
CA LYS A 29 -0.22 24.21 -13.85
C LYS A 29 1.23 24.60 -13.55
N ILE A 30 2.05 23.59 -13.25
CA ILE A 30 3.49 23.76 -13.02
C ILE A 30 4.18 23.93 -14.37
N ASP A 31 4.85 25.06 -14.57
CA ASP A 31 5.76 25.27 -15.70
C ASP A 31 6.96 24.31 -15.66
N ASP A 32 7.52 23.99 -16.83
CA ASP A 32 8.74 23.17 -16.96
C ASP A 32 9.90 23.67 -16.07
N SER A 33 10.06 24.99 -15.95
CA SER A 33 11.08 25.60 -15.10
C SER A 33 10.89 25.30 -13.61
N GLN A 34 9.66 25.09 -13.15
CA GLN A 34 9.32 24.72 -11.77
C GLN A 34 9.12 23.21 -11.60
N TYR A 35 9.10 22.42 -12.67
CA TYR A 35 8.86 20.98 -12.62
C TYR A 35 9.92 20.24 -11.80
N GLN A 36 11.20 20.61 -11.94
CA GLN A 36 12.26 20.04 -11.10
C GLN A 36 12.06 20.33 -9.62
N GLN A 37 11.70 21.57 -9.27
CA GLN A 37 11.42 21.95 -7.88
C GLN A 37 10.21 21.19 -7.34
N PHE A 38 9.17 21.00 -8.16
CA PHE A 38 7.98 20.23 -7.83
C PHE A 38 8.31 18.76 -7.56
N CYS A 39 9.16 18.14 -8.38
CA CYS A 39 9.61 16.77 -8.17
C CYS A 39 10.42 16.62 -6.88
N ASN A 40 11.29 17.57 -6.57
CA ASN A 40 12.03 17.57 -5.31
C ASN A 40 11.09 17.74 -4.11
N LEU A 41 10.08 18.60 -4.22
CA LEU A 41 9.06 18.78 -3.19
C LEU A 41 8.24 17.50 -2.95
N LEU A 42 7.85 16.79 -4.02
CA LEU A 42 7.18 15.49 -3.91
C LEU A 42 8.06 14.45 -3.20
N LYS A 43 9.35 14.39 -3.55
CA LYS A 43 10.32 13.52 -2.86
C LYS A 43 10.46 13.88 -1.39
N GLU A 44 10.52 15.16 -1.04
CA GLU A 44 10.57 15.58 0.36
C GLU A 44 9.30 15.17 1.13
N LEU A 45 8.13 15.29 0.50
CA LEU A 45 6.86 14.88 1.09
C LEU A 45 6.77 13.37 1.27
N GLU A 46 7.30 12.61 0.31
CA GLU A 46 7.45 11.16 0.39
C GLU A 46 8.38 10.76 1.54
N LEU A 47 9.54 11.42 1.65
CA LEU A 47 10.54 11.16 2.68
C LEU A 47 10.05 11.53 4.09
N LYS A 48 9.19 12.57 4.20
CA LYS A 48 8.48 12.94 5.43
C LYS A 48 7.32 11.99 5.77
N GLY A 49 6.93 11.10 4.86
CA GLY A 49 5.81 10.17 5.04
C GLY A 49 4.44 10.84 4.96
N GLU A 50 4.34 12.05 4.42
CA GLU A 50 3.08 12.77 4.22
C GLU A 50 2.30 12.18 3.03
N ILE A 51 3.01 11.71 2.01
CA ILE A 51 2.49 11.03 0.81
C ILE A 51 3.25 9.73 0.58
N VAL A 52 2.65 8.78 -0.13
CA VAL A 52 3.31 7.52 -0.52
C VAL A 52 3.26 7.35 -2.03
N ARG A 53 4.37 6.88 -2.61
CA ARG A 53 4.46 6.51 -4.03
C ARG A 53 4.06 5.05 -4.22
N ILE A 54 3.09 4.80 -5.09
CA ILE A 54 2.54 3.48 -5.40
C ILE A 54 2.96 3.00 -6.81
N LYS A 55 2.53 1.79 -7.20
CA LYS A 55 2.77 1.25 -8.56
C LYS A 55 2.39 2.28 -9.64
N LYS A 56 3.16 2.31 -10.73
CA LYS A 56 3.07 3.30 -11.83
C LYS A 56 3.46 4.74 -11.45
N GLU A 57 4.33 4.92 -10.45
CA GLU A 57 4.85 6.24 -10.06
C GLU A 57 3.78 7.23 -9.58
N GLN A 58 2.64 6.72 -9.11
CA GLN A 58 1.51 7.53 -8.65
C GLN A 58 1.63 7.87 -7.17
N TYR A 59 1.13 9.02 -6.74
CA TYR A 59 1.14 9.44 -5.35
C TYR A 59 -0.23 9.22 -4.69
N ALA A 60 -0.23 8.74 -3.45
CA ALA A 60 -1.43 8.46 -2.67
C ALA A 60 -1.28 8.90 -1.21
N ASN A 61 -2.41 9.07 -0.54
CA ASN A 61 -2.44 9.38 0.89
C ASN A 61 -2.08 8.12 1.70
N PRO A 62 -1.02 8.12 2.53
CA PRO A 62 -0.58 6.96 3.31
C PRO A 62 -1.67 6.41 4.23
N LYS A 63 -2.52 7.27 4.82
CA LYS A 63 -3.63 6.86 5.70
C LYS A 63 -4.81 6.24 4.96
N LYS A 64 -5.06 6.65 3.71
CA LYS A 64 -6.15 6.11 2.88
C LYS A 64 -5.72 4.98 1.97
N ALA A 65 -4.43 4.88 1.69
CA ALA A 65 -3.93 3.91 0.77
C ALA A 65 -4.13 2.48 1.32
N ASN A 66 -4.33 2.32 2.65
CA ASN A 66 -4.56 1.04 3.32
C ASN A 66 -3.57 -0.03 2.80
N LEU A 67 -2.35 0.45 2.53
CA LEU A 67 -1.30 -0.29 1.88
C LEU A 67 -0.55 -1.03 2.96
N LEU A 68 -0.76 -2.33 3.00
CA LEU A 68 0.02 -3.22 3.81
C LEU A 68 1.21 -3.67 2.98
N ILE A 69 2.41 -3.36 3.48
CA ILE A 69 3.67 -3.85 2.91
C ILE A 69 3.98 -5.16 3.61
N GLY A 70 4.18 -6.21 2.83
CA GLY A 70 4.45 -7.53 3.35
C GLY A 70 5.15 -8.42 2.34
N ILE A 71 5.55 -9.60 2.80
CA ILE A 71 6.14 -10.63 1.96
C ILE A 71 5.01 -11.54 1.46
N LEU A 72 4.95 -11.78 0.15
CA LEU A 72 3.98 -12.70 -0.44
C LEU A 72 4.42 -14.15 -0.23
N ASP A 73 3.61 -14.90 0.51
CA ASP A 73 3.66 -16.36 0.59
C ASP A 73 2.71 -16.95 -0.45
N GLY A 74 3.24 -17.20 -1.66
CA GLY A 74 2.47 -17.80 -2.76
C GLY A 74 2.36 -19.32 -2.64
N ASN A 75 1.16 -19.87 -2.88
CA ASN A 75 0.89 -21.31 -2.84
C ASN A 75 0.66 -21.86 -4.27
N GLN A 76 1.01 -23.13 -4.51
CA GLN A 76 0.92 -23.76 -5.85
C GLN A 76 -0.51 -23.88 -6.39
N LYS A 77 -1.52 -23.66 -5.54
CA LYS A 77 -2.94 -23.65 -5.88
C LYS A 77 -3.42 -22.32 -6.49
N GLY A 78 -2.53 -21.34 -6.65
CA GLY A 78 -2.83 -20.06 -7.29
C GLY A 78 -3.33 -18.96 -6.35
N TYR A 79 -3.29 -19.16 -5.04
CA TYR A 79 -3.57 -18.12 -4.03
C TYR A 79 -2.34 -17.89 -3.15
N GLY A 80 -2.33 -16.81 -2.38
CA GLY A 80 -1.22 -16.49 -1.48
C GLY A 80 -1.65 -15.71 -0.26
N PHE A 81 -0.74 -15.59 0.70
CA PHE A 81 -0.91 -14.76 1.90
C PHE A 81 0.16 -13.69 1.93
N VAL A 82 -0.18 -12.48 2.35
CA VAL A 82 0.80 -11.41 2.52
C VAL A 82 1.03 -11.21 4.00
N VAL A 83 2.26 -11.53 4.42
CA VAL A 83 2.73 -11.41 5.79
C VAL A 83 3.23 -9.98 6.00
N PRO A 84 2.55 -9.15 6.81
CA PRO A 84 2.98 -7.77 7.05
C PRO A 84 4.37 -7.69 7.67
N ALA A 85 5.22 -6.81 7.15
CA ALA A 85 6.55 -6.57 7.69
C ALA A 85 6.57 -5.61 8.90
N LYS A 86 5.42 -4.99 9.25
CA LYS A 86 5.29 -4.04 10.36
C LYS A 86 4.70 -4.71 11.60
N GLU A 87 5.40 -4.61 12.74
CA GLU A 87 4.87 -4.95 14.05
C GLU A 87 3.62 -4.11 14.37
N GLY A 88 2.48 -4.78 14.59
CA GLY A 88 1.19 -4.16 14.90
C GLY A 88 0.02 -4.61 14.01
N ILE A 89 0.29 -5.33 12.91
CA ILE A 89 -0.73 -6.05 12.13
C ILE A 89 -0.33 -7.52 12.16
N SER A 90 -1.03 -8.32 12.95
CA SER A 90 -0.71 -9.75 13.15
C SER A 90 -1.50 -10.68 12.23
N ASP A 91 -2.44 -10.14 11.46
CA ASP A 91 -3.26 -10.91 10.53
C ASP A 91 -2.62 -10.95 9.14
N ASP A 92 -2.38 -12.16 8.65
CA ASP A 92 -1.97 -12.42 7.27
C ASP A 92 -3.10 -12.05 6.31
N ILE A 93 -2.77 -11.32 5.23
CA ILE A 93 -3.79 -10.94 4.23
C ILE A 93 -3.89 -12.02 3.16
N TYR A 94 -5.07 -12.64 3.03
CA TYR A 94 -5.37 -13.53 1.92
C TYR A 94 -5.47 -12.76 0.59
N VAL A 95 -4.76 -13.27 -0.43
CA VAL A 95 -4.79 -12.76 -1.80
C VAL A 95 -5.17 -13.92 -2.73
N ASP A 96 -6.24 -13.74 -3.50
CA ASP A 96 -6.70 -14.71 -4.50
C ASP A 96 -5.85 -14.66 -5.79
N SER A 97 -6.10 -15.58 -6.71
CA SER A 97 -5.37 -15.72 -7.98
C SER A 97 -5.43 -14.49 -8.89
N GLU A 98 -6.56 -13.77 -8.90
CA GLU A 98 -6.68 -12.52 -9.67
C GLU A 98 -5.92 -11.38 -9.00
N GLY A 99 -5.84 -11.41 -7.65
CA GLY A 99 -5.08 -10.46 -6.84
C GLY A 99 -3.56 -10.66 -6.84
N LEU A 100 -3.06 -11.89 -7.06
CA LEU A 100 -1.62 -12.19 -7.13
C LEU A 100 -0.94 -11.53 -8.34
N GLY A 101 -1.64 -11.49 -9.49
CA GLY A 101 -1.10 -10.99 -10.74
C GLY A 101 0.21 -11.70 -11.13
N SER A 102 1.32 -10.95 -11.18
CA SER A 102 2.66 -11.46 -11.53
C SER A 102 3.59 -11.63 -10.32
N ALA A 103 3.09 -11.48 -9.09
CA ALA A 103 3.94 -11.53 -7.91
C ALA A 103 4.27 -12.99 -7.54
N MET A 104 5.53 -13.25 -7.23
CA MET A 104 6.03 -14.58 -6.86
C MET A 104 6.15 -14.76 -5.35
N HIS A 105 6.22 -16.02 -4.91
CA HIS A 105 6.54 -16.34 -3.53
C HIS A 105 7.88 -15.72 -3.13
N GLY A 106 7.91 -15.03 -1.99
CA GLY A 106 9.07 -14.31 -1.47
C GLY A 106 9.17 -12.85 -1.92
N ASP A 107 8.31 -12.39 -2.84
CA ASP A 107 8.32 -10.99 -3.27
C ASP A 107 7.78 -10.05 -2.18
N ILE A 108 8.41 -8.88 -2.08
CA ILE A 108 7.88 -7.78 -1.27
C ILE A 108 6.74 -7.14 -2.06
N VAL A 109 5.53 -7.28 -1.55
CA VAL A 109 4.31 -6.79 -2.20
C VAL A 109 3.63 -5.74 -1.35
N VAL A 110 2.87 -4.88 -2.03
CA VAL A 110 2.06 -3.85 -1.40
C VAL A 110 0.60 -4.16 -1.71
N VAL A 111 -0.16 -4.54 -0.68
CA VAL A 111 -1.57 -4.92 -0.81
C VAL A 111 -2.45 -3.77 -0.35
N ARG A 112 -3.42 -3.40 -1.19
CA ARG A 112 -4.46 -2.45 -0.82
C ARG A 112 -5.62 -3.19 -0.18
N LEU A 113 -5.78 -3.05 1.13
CA LEU A 113 -6.93 -3.60 1.83
C LEU A 113 -8.20 -2.82 1.46
N PRO A 114 -9.28 -3.48 0.98
CA PRO A 114 -10.57 -2.81 0.81
C PRO A 114 -11.05 -2.30 2.17
N SER A 115 -11.55 -1.07 2.20
CA SER A 115 -12.10 -0.45 3.40
C SER A 115 -13.45 -1.08 3.76
N THR A 116 -13.43 -2.33 4.20
CA THR A 116 -14.58 -3.01 4.80
C THR A 116 -14.22 -3.36 6.25
N LYS A 117 -15.20 -3.12 7.11
CA LYS A 117 -15.11 -3.09 8.57
C LYS A 117 -14.39 -4.30 9.16
N LYS A 118 -13.63 -4.05 10.23
CA LYS A 118 -13.26 -4.99 11.30
C LYS A 118 -13.95 -6.36 11.18
N LYS A 119 -13.19 -7.42 10.92
CA LYS A 119 -13.49 -8.72 11.50
C LYS A 119 -12.20 -9.39 11.96
N LYS A 120 -12.09 -9.45 13.30
CA LYS A 120 -11.28 -10.39 14.06
C LYS A 120 -11.40 -11.80 13.47
N LYS A 121 -10.28 -12.53 13.46
CA LYS A 121 -10.15 -13.95 13.84
C LYS A 121 -8.63 -14.18 13.98
N GLU A 122 -8.03 -13.97 15.15
CA GLU A 122 -8.13 -14.90 16.28
C GLU A 122 -8.67 -16.26 15.85
N GLU A 123 -7.78 -17.09 15.29
CA GLU A 123 -7.81 -18.55 15.47
C GLU A 123 -6.39 -19.09 15.22
N ASP A 124 -5.56 -18.82 16.22
CA ASP A 124 -4.66 -19.76 16.89
C ASP A 124 -4.37 -21.09 16.17
N LYS A 125 -3.12 -21.20 15.71
CA LYS A 125 -2.47 -22.49 15.46
C LYS A 125 -2.09 -23.10 16.81
N GLU A 126 -2.91 -24.00 17.33
CA GLU A 126 -2.40 -25.04 18.24
C GLU A 126 -2.38 -26.41 17.57
N LYS A 127 -1.21 -26.71 17.01
CA LYS A 127 -0.78 -28.03 16.59
C LYS A 127 -0.42 -28.86 17.83
N LYS A 128 -0.90 -30.11 17.87
CA LYS A 128 -0.22 -31.39 18.22
C LYS A 128 -0.87 -32.20 19.35
N ARG A 129 -1.26 -33.42 18.93
CA ARG A 129 -0.84 -34.73 19.46
C ARG A 129 -0.97 -34.96 20.97
N GLU A 130 -1.89 -35.86 21.31
CA GLU A 130 -1.66 -37.12 22.04
C GLU A 130 -2.96 -37.94 21.90
N MET A 131 -3.04 -38.87 20.95
CA MET A 131 -2.79 -40.31 21.14
C MET A 131 -3.09 -40.87 22.54
N SER A 132 -4.05 -41.80 22.56
CA SER A 132 -4.14 -42.97 23.45
C SER A 132 -4.89 -42.85 24.79
N ALA A 133 -5.82 -43.80 24.95
CA ALA A 133 -6.36 -44.37 26.18
C ALA A 133 -7.24 -43.50 27.08
N ARG A 134 -8.55 -43.81 27.13
CA ARG A 134 -9.11 -44.79 28.07
C ARG A 134 -10.54 -45.19 27.71
#